data_AF-R5BIS2-F1
#
_entry.id   AF-R5BIS2-F1
#
_cell.length_a   1.000
_cell.length_b   1.000
_cell.length_c   1.000
_cell.angle_alpha   90.00
_cell.angle_beta   90.00
_cell.angle_gamma   90.00
#
_symmetry.space_group_name_H-M   'P 1'
#
loop_
_entity.id
_entity.type
_entity.pdbx_description
1 polymer ?
#
loop_
_entity_poly.entity_id
_entity_poly.type
_entity_poly.pdbx_seq_one_letter_code
_entity_poly.pdbx_strand_id
1 'polypeptide(L)'
;MQGRYKVVTLCGSTRFKDDFYRVQKELTLEGNIVISVGLFGHSGDDEVWTAGTKEMLDDMHFSKIDMADEIYVVNPGGYVGESTAREIGYALSCGKSVRSLCPLPLEKYTAKEIDSQGLRLRTDAETMRNHQADISKRVWDRAKERHLMTGQNSDNVWPITDGVADIASYLATTPKVMIVLKEPYDDTTKDNQGRIIPYGGGWDFPQLLRAQSAAHVWPNRTWQRVIYAIYGFRNGKHYNEMDYIRNDPEMGDVLLDTCWINLSKMPGLTSSSDNKWKNAFDDNWNDIFVEQVKLYNPDVIIFGGTFDLAGSYVMDNQINGEIVWSGDRQLSLTKYRHKDRLILAAAHPGIRHNVDFWVNSIIDALNDFSKSV
;
A
#
# COMPACT_ATOMS: atom_id res chain seq x y z
N MET A 1 31.75 19.76 -2.49
CA MET A 1 31.04 21.05 -2.35
C MET A 1 29.79 20.95 -1.46
N GLN A 2 29.21 19.76 -1.28
CA GLN A 2 28.11 19.52 -0.35
C GLN A 2 28.51 19.86 1.11
N GLY A 3 27.60 20.43 1.88
CA GLY A 3 27.80 20.79 3.30
C GLY A 3 28.45 22.16 3.58
N ARG A 4 28.72 22.99 2.55
CA ARG A 4 29.29 24.33 2.74
C ARG A 4 28.29 25.36 3.30
N TYR A 5 27.02 25.21 2.95
CA TYR A 5 25.95 26.15 3.33
C TYR A 5 24.85 25.37 4.03
N LYS A 6 24.28 25.99 5.07
CA LYS A 6 23.19 25.41 5.86
C LYS A 6 21.90 25.40 5.03
N VAL A 7 21.17 24.30 5.07
CA VAL A 7 19.87 24.14 4.42
C VAL A 7 18.77 24.50 5.42
N VAL A 8 17.89 25.42 5.03
CA VAL A 8 16.80 25.93 5.86
C VAL A 8 15.48 25.73 5.13
N THR A 9 14.55 24.99 5.73
CA THR A 9 13.19 24.86 5.19
C THR A 9 12.26 25.90 5.82
N LEU A 10 11.50 26.62 4.98
CA LEU A 10 10.50 27.56 5.46
C LEU A 10 9.18 26.84 5.75
N CYS A 11 8.67 27.04 6.95
CA CYS A 11 7.37 26.55 7.41
C CYS A 11 6.46 27.73 7.74
N GLY A 12 5.15 27.60 7.58
CA GLY A 12 4.24 28.72 7.86
C GLY A 12 2.97 28.69 7.03
N SER A 13 2.02 29.57 7.37
CA SER A 13 0.77 29.63 6.62
C SER A 13 1.01 30.29 5.26
N THR A 14 0.59 29.60 4.20
CA THR A 14 0.67 30.09 2.82
C THR A 14 -0.16 31.35 2.55
N ARG A 15 -0.90 31.88 3.54
CA ARG A 15 -1.52 33.20 3.46
C ARG A 15 -0.52 34.36 3.53
N PHE A 16 0.70 34.10 4.02
CA PHE A 16 1.75 35.10 4.22
C PHE A 16 2.79 35.09 3.10
N LYS A 17 2.32 35.03 1.84
CA LYS A 17 3.17 34.87 0.65
C LYS A 17 4.31 35.89 0.59
N ASP A 18 4.03 37.16 0.87
CA ASP A 18 5.04 38.23 0.83
C ASP A 18 6.11 38.07 1.92
N ASP A 19 5.74 37.62 3.11
CA ASP A 19 6.70 37.34 4.18
C ASP A 19 7.58 36.13 3.86
N PHE A 20 7.04 35.10 3.21
CA PHE A 20 7.84 33.97 2.72
C PHE A 20 8.92 34.45 1.74
N TYR A 21 8.59 35.31 0.77
CA TYR A 21 9.58 35.85 -0.17
C TYR A 21 10.62 36.73 0.53
N ARG A 22 10.19 37.56 1.49
CA ARG A 22 11.09 38.42 2.27
C ARG A 22 12.09 37.58 3.08
N VAL A 23 11.59 36.62 3.88
CA VAL A 23 12.42 35.74 4.72
C VAL A 23 13.35 34.87 3.86
N GLN A 24 12.87 34.34 2.73
CA GLN A 24 13.71 33.59 1.80
C GLN A 24 14.90 34.43 1.32
N LYS A 25 14.65 35.70 0.94
CA LYS A 25 15.70 36.61 0.48
C LYS A 25 16.71 36.91 1.60
N GLU A 26 16.23 37.21 2.80
CA GLU A 26 17.06 37.50 3.98
C GLU A 26 17.98 36.30 4.30
N LEU A 27 17.42 35.10 4.47
CA LEU A 27 18.19 33.89 4.79
C LEU A 27 19.16 33.48 3.67
N THR A 28 18.79 33.70 2.41
CA THR A 28 19.71 33.43 1.28
C THR A 28 20.92 34.36 1.33
N LEU A 29 20.72 35.65 1.65
CA LEU A 29 21.80 36.62 1.80
C LEU A 29 22.69 36.34 3.02
N GLU A 30 22.15 35.67 4.05
CA GLU A 30 22.92 35.13 5.18
C GLU A 30 23.78 33.90 4.81
N GLY A 31 23.71 33.41 3.56
CA GLY A 31 24.48 32.26 3.09
C GLY A 31 23.81 30.92 3.36
N ASN A 32 22.48 30.88 3.46
CA ASN A 32 21.73 29.63 3.59
C ASN A 32 21.15 29.18 2.23
N ILE A 33 20.99 27.88 2.06
CA ILE A 33 20.17 27.29 1.00
C ILE A 33 18.74 27.21 1.54
N VAL A 34 17.80 27.91 0.91
CA VAL A 34 16.41 27.99 1.40
C VAL A 34 15.48 27.11 0.57
N ILE A 35 14.75 26.22 1.23
CA ILE A 35 13.70 25.39 0.64
C ILE A 35 12.34 25.94 1.08
N SER A 36 11.62 26.56 0.15
CA SER A 36 10.33 27.22 0.44
C SER A 36 9.12 26.34 0.07
N VAL A 37 7.92 26.83 0.36
CA VAL A 37 6.65 26.26 -0.12
C VAL A 37 6.59 26.33 -1.66
N GLY A 38 6.03 25.30 -2.29
CA GLY A 38 5.91 25.23 -3.75
C GLY A 38 4.67 25.93 -4.30
N LEU A 39 3.61 26.02 -3.49
CA LEU A 39 2.30 26.57 -3.84
C LEU A 39 1.73 27.35 -2.66
N PHE A 40 1.00 28.42 -2.96
CA PHE A 40 0.32 29.30 -2.01
C PHE A 40 -1.20 29.21 -2.15
N GLY A 41 -1.78 28.08 -1.70
CA GLY A 41 -3.23 27.83 -1.83
C GLY A 41 -4.15 28.85 -1.14
N HIS A 42 -3.65 29.59 -0.14
CA HIS A 42 -4.38 30.69 0.51
C HIS A 42 -4.09 32.07 -0.13
N SER A 43 -3.33 32.12 -1.22
CA SER A 43 -2.93 33.35 -1.92
C SER A 43 -2.88 33.19 -3.44
N GLY A 44 -3.77 32.35 -3.99
CA GLY A 44 -4.09 32.33 -5.42
C GLY A 44 -3.78 31.05 -6.20
N ASP A 45 -3.23 30.02 -5.58
CA ASP A 45 -2.93 28.74 -6.25
C ASP A 45 -4.04 27.71 -5.94
N ASP A 46 -5.17 27.81 -6.67
CA ASP A 46 -6.38 27.01 -6.43
C ASP A 46 -6.16 25.50 -6.66
N GLU A 47 -5.12 25.11 -7.41
CA GLU A 47 -4.71 23.73 -7.65
C GLU A 47 -4.37 22.98 -6.35
N VAL A 48 -4.07 23.69 -5.26
CA VAL A 48 -3.85 23.08 -3.94
C VAL A 48 -5.10 22.34 -3.43
N TRP A 49 -6.29 22.76 -3.86
CA TRP A 49 -7.57 22.25 -3.37
C TRP A 49 -8.13 21.09 -4.20
N THR A 50 -7.43 20.62 -5.23
CA THR A 50 -7.82 19.40 -5.94
C THR A 50 -7.60 18.16 -5.06
N ALA A 51 -8.47 17.16 -5.21
CA ALA A 51 -8.45 15.96 -4.38
C ALA A 51 -7.08 15.28 -4.41
N GLY A 52 -6.50 15.03 -3.23
CA GLY A 52 -5.19 14.38 -3.07
C GLY A 52 -3.98 15.32 -3.19
N THR A 53 -4.15 16.56 -3.65
CA THR A 53 -3.03 17.49 -3.87
C THR A 53 -2.51 18.09 -2.58
N LYS A 54 -3.41 18.46 -1.66
CA LYS A 54 -3.03 19.01 -0.36
C LYS A 54 -2.24 17.99 0.47
N GLU A 55 -2.67 16.74 0.46
CA GLU A 55 -2.04 15.63 1.19
C GLU A 55 -0.62 15.36 0.66
N MET A 56 -0.48 15.32 -0.68
CA MET A 56 0.83 15.20 -1.33
C MET A 56 1.76 16.39 -0.98
N LEU A 57 1.22 17.61 -0.90
CA LEU A 57 2.01 18.79 -0.54
C LEU A 57 2.46 18.77 0.92
N ASP A 58 1.62 18.27 1.83
CA ASP A 58 1.96 18.09 3.25
C ASP A 58 3.11 17.06 3.40
N ASP A 59 3.04 15.89 2.73
CA ASP A 59 4.11 14.87 2.77
C ASP A 59 5.42 15.35 2.14
N MET A 60 5.35 16.05 0.99
CA MET A 60 6.52 16.71 0.43
C MET A 60 7.14 17.71 1.42
N HIS A 61 6.34 18.34 2.27
CA HIS A 61 6.86 19.30 3.24
C HIS A 61 7.67 18.64 4.35
N PHE A 62 7.24 17.48 4.86
CA PHE A 62 8.05 16.69 5.79
C PHE A 62 9.37 16.25 5.16
N SER A 63 9.35 15.81 3.90
CA SER A 63 10.57 15.47 3.17
C SER A 63 11.53 16.65 3.03
N LYS A 64 11.02 17.88 2.85
CA LYS A 64 11.84 19.11 2.86
C LYS A 64 12.46 19.37 4.23
N ILE A 65 11.78 19.04 5.32
CA ILE A 65 12.32 19.16 6.68
C ILE A 65 13.42 18.13 6.91
N ASP A 66 13.26 16.89 6.41
CA ASP A 66 14.28 15.84 6.53
C ASP A 66 15.60 16.26 5.88
N MET A 67 15.52 16.87 4.69
CA MET A 67 16.66 17.40 3.93
C MET A 67 17.32 18.64 4.54
N ALA A 68 16.65 19.35 5.46
CA ALA A 68 17.14 20.59 6.02
C ALA A 68 17.96 20.41 7.30
N ASP A 69 18.87 21.34 7.57
CA ASP A 69 19.59 21.39 8.85
C ASP A 69 18.73 22.03 9.95
N GLU A 70 17.84 22.95 9.57
CA GLU A 70 16.86 23.58 10.47
C GLU A 70 15.59 24.01 9.73
N ILE A 71 14.54 24.34 10.48
CA ILE A 71 13.37 25.03 9.93
C ILE A 71 13.33 26.49 10.40
N TYR A 72 12.73 27.34 9.56
CA TYR A 72 12.40 28.71 9.90
C TYR A 72 10.90 28.95 9.71
N VAL A 73 10.21 29.28 10.80
CA VAL A 73 8.76 29.50 10.81
C VAL A 73 8.42 30.95 10.46
N VAL A 74 7.75 31.14 9.33
CA VAL A 74 7.18 32.42 8.89
C VAL A 74 5.81 32.60 9.54
N ASN A 75 5.81 33.25 10.72
CA ASN A 75 4.63 33.50 11.55
C ASN A 75 4.41 35.00 11.87
N PRO A 76 4.11 35.86 10.89
CA PRO A 76 3.78 37.26 11.14
C PRO A 76 2.68 37.40 12.21
N GLY A 77 2.91 38.27 13.20
CA GLY A 77 2.00 38.46 14.33
C GLY A 77 1.88 37.26 15.28
N GLY A 78 2.76 36.26 15.17
CA GLY A 78 2.76 35.06 15.99
C GLY A 78 1.75 33.99 15.58
N TYR A 79 1.09 34.12 14.43
CA TYR A 79 0.10 33.13 13.97
C TYR A 79 0.76 31.79 13.62
N VAL A 80 0.23 30.70 14.19
CA VAL A 80 0.59 29.33 13.83
C VAL A 80 -0.70 28.55 13.59
N GLY A 81 -0.87 28.04 12.37
CA GLY A 81 -1.98 27.16 12.01
C GLY A 81 -1.64 25.69 12.28
N GLU A 82 -2.64 24.80 12.19
CA GLU A 82 -2.49 23.37 12.48
C GLU A 82 -1.40 22.70 11.65
N SER A 83 -1.30 22.97 10.34
CA SER A 83 -0.23 22.39 9.50
C SER A 83 1.15 22.82 9.95
N THR A 84 1.33 24.12 10.18
CA THR A 84 2.59 24.67 10.69
C THR A 84 2.93 24.14 12.08
N ALA A 85 1.93 23.92 12.95
CA ALA A 85 2.14 23.30 14.25
C ALA A 85 2.65 21.86 14.12
N ARG A 86 2.10 21.07 13.19
CA ARG A 86 2.57 19.72 12.88
C ARG A 86 4.01 19.74 12.33
N GLU A 87 4.32 20.66 11.41
CA GLU A 87 5.66 20.83 10.85
C GLU A 87 6.70 21.18 11.94
N ILE A 88 6.35 22.07 12.87
CA ILE A 88 7.20 22.42 14.03
C ILE A 88 7.44 21.18 14.91
N GLY A 89 6.37 20.46 15.26
CA GLY A 89 6.47 19.23 16.05
C GLY A 89 7.34 18.17 15.37
N TYR A 90 7.16 17.99 14.06
CA TYR A 90 7.97 17.07 13.25
C TYR A 90 9.45 17.45 13.26
N ALA A 91 9.79 18.71 12.97
CA ALA A 91 11.17 19.18 13.00
C ALA A 91 11.85 18.95 14.36
N LEU A 92 11.14 19.26 15.46
CA LEU A 92 11.64 19.03 16.82
C LEU A 92 11.87 17.54 17.10
N SER A 93 10.96 16.66 16.66
CA SER A 93 11.11 15.21 16.82
C SER A 93 12.32 14.64 16.04
N CYS A 94 12.65 15.23 14.90
CA CYS A 94 13.82 14.88 14.10
C CYS A 94 15.12 15.52 14.64
N GLY A 95 15.06 16.18 15.80
CA GLY A 95 16.20 16.88 16.41
C GLY A 95 16.66 18.12 15.62
N LYS A 96 15.83 18.66 14.74
CA LYS A 96 16.14 19.86 13.96
C LYS A 96 15.90 21.11 14.80
N SER A 97 16.74 22.13 14.62
CA SER A 97 16.54 23.44 15.23
C SER A 97 15.33 24.15 14.63
N VAL A 98 14.60 24.90 15.45
CA VAL A 98 13.44 25.71 15.02
C VAL A 98 13.72 27.18 15.30
N ARG A 99 13.77 27.99 14.24
CA ARG A 99 13.78 29.46 14.32
C ARG A 99 12.44 30.00 13.84
N SER A 100 12.09 31.24 14.22
CA SER A 100 10.83 31.84 13.81
C SER A 100 10.91 33.36 13.70
N LEU A 101 10.02 33.93 12.89
CA LEU A 101 9.92 35.39 12.70
C LEU A 101 9.43 36.09 13.98
N CYS A 102 8.42 35.51 14.63
CA CYS A 102 7.96 35.91 15.96
C CYS A 102 8.26 34.79 16.97
N PRO A 103 8.66 35.10 18.21
CA PRO A 103 8.99 34.09 19.23
C PRO A 103 7.89 33.04 19.40
N LEU A 104 8.28 31.76 19.46
CA LEU A 104 7.38 30.63 19.64
C LEU A 104 7.64 29.93 20.98
N PRO A 105 6.59 29.59 21.75
CA PRO A 105 6.71 28.71 22.91
C PRO A 105 6.87 27.26 22.43
N LEU A 106 8.11 26.83 22.16
CA LEU A 106 8.42 25.53 21.54
C LEU A 106 7.89 24.35 22.39
N GLU A 107 7.83 24.50 23.71
CA GLU A 107 7.27 23.52 24.64
C GLU A 107 5.81 23.11 24.33
N LYS A 108 5.03 23.98 23.67
CA LYS A 108 3.66 23.66 23.25
C LYS A 108 3.62 22.65 22.10
N TYR A 109 4.73 22.50 21.38
CA TYR A 109 4.85 21.63 20.22
C TYR A 109 5.66 20.36 20.54
N THR A 110 6.27 20.26 21.74
CA THR A 110 7.03 19.10 22.20
C THR A 110 6.29 18.18 23.18
N ALA A 111 5.29 18.68 23.92
CA ALA A 111 4.76 17.98 25.10
C ALA A 111 3.29 17.54 24.98
N LYS A 112 3.06 16.44 24.24
CA LYS A 112 2.09 15.33 24.45
C LYS A 112 1.84 14.64 23.10
N GLU A 113 2.28 13.39 22.98
CA GLU A 113 1.91 12.42 21.93
C GLU A 113 1.93 12.93 20.48
N ILE A 114 3.09 13.38 20.01
CA ILE A 114 3.42 13.27 18.59
C ILE A 114 4.66 12.39 18.50
N ASP A 115 4.43 11.07 18.56
CA ASP A 115 5.30 10.15 17.84
C ASP A 115 5.20 10.59 16.38
N SER A 116 6.18 11.30 15.85
CA SER A 116 6.13 11.88 14.50
C SER A 116 6.05 10.81 13.42
N GLN A 117 6.69 9.66 13.68
CA GLN A 117 6.56 8.47 12.87
C GLN A 117 5.15 7.88 13.03
N GLY A 118 4.63 7.78 14.25
CA GLY A 118 3.26 7.35 14.52
C GLY A 118 2.18 8.28 13.96
N LEU A 119 2.39 9.60 13.94
CA LEU A 119 1.48 10.59 13.36
C LEU A 119 1.52 10.52 11.84
N ARG A 120 2.71 10.42 11.24
CA ARG A 120 2.88 10.19 9.80
C ARG A 120 2.22 8.88 9.38
N LEU A 121 2.49 7.79 10.09
CA LEU A 121 1.83 6.50 9.84
C LEU A 121 0.32 6.57 10.02
N ARG A 122 -0.19 7.35 10.98
CA ARG A 122 -1.64 7.57 11.14
C ARG A 122 -2.24 8.36 9.97
N THR A 123 -1.59 9.44 9.52
CA THR A 123 -2.05 10.24 8.38
C THR A 123 -1.95 9.45 7.07
N ASP A 124 -0.87 8.71 6.88
CA ASP A 124 -0.65 7.85 5.71
C ASP A 124 -1.67 6.71 5.71
N ALA A 125 -1.94 6.11 6.87
CA ALA A 125 -2.94 5.06 7.00
C ALA A 125 -4.36 5.56 6.76
N GLU A 126 -4.70 6.76 7.24
CA GLU A 126 -5.99 7.39 6.98
C GLU A 126 -6.17 7.72 5.49
N THR A 127 -5.13 8.31 4.89
CA THR A 127 -5.12 8.64 3.45
C THR A 127 -5.26 7.37 2.60
N MET A 128 -4.46 6.34 2.88
CA MET A 128 -4.55 5.06 2.16
C MET A 128 -5.91 4.39 2.36
N ARG A 129 -6.50 4.49 3.56
CA ARG A 129 -7.83 3.94 3.83
C ARG A 129 -8.92 4.63 3.03
N ASN A 130 -8.85 5.96 2.91
CA ASN A 130 -9.78 6.75 2.12
C ASN A 130 -9.66 6.40 0.63
N HIS A 131 -8.45 6.24 0.09
CA HIS A 131 -8.24 5.80 -1.29
C HIS A 131 -8.68 4.35 -1.52
N GLN A 132 -8.42 3.42 -0.60
CA GLN A 132 -8.93 2.05 -0.69
C GLN A 132 -10.47 2.02 -0.73
N ALA A 133 -11.13 2.88 0.05
CA ALA A 133 -12.58 3.02 0.04
C ALA A 133 -13.10 3.62 -1.28
N ASP A 134 -12.41 4.61 -1.86
CA ASP A 134 -12.75 5.16 -3.18
C ASP A 134 -12.62 4.11 -4.29
N ILE A 135 -11.50 3.37 -4.33
CA ILE A 135 -11.31 2.26 -5.26
C ILE A 135 -12.43 1.22 -5.08
N SER A 136 -12.77 0.87 -3.84
CA SER A 136 -13.86 -0.07 -3.54
C SER A 136 -15.19 0.41 -4.12
N LYS A 137 -15.53 1.69 -3.96
CA LYS A 137 -16.72 2.29 -4.56
C LYS A 137 -16.69 2.23 -6.09
N ARG A 138 -15.54 2.57 -6.70
CA ARG A 138 -15.37 2.53 -8.16
C ARG A 138 -15.48 1.12 -8.73
N VAL A 139 -15.07 0.10 -7.97
CA VAL A 139 -15.29 -1.30 -8.35
C VAL A 139 -16.79 -1.60 -8.49
N TRP A 140 -17.60 -1.16 -7.52
CA TRP A 140 -19.06 -1.29 -7.57
C TRP A 140 -19.70 -0.51 -8.72
N ASP A 141 -19.35 0.77 -8.85
CA ASP A 141 -19.88 1.64 -9.90
C ASP A 141 -19.56 1.06 -11.29
N ARG A 142 -18.32 0.59 -11.49
CA ARG A 142 -17.90 -0.04 -12.74
C ARG A 142 -18.62 -1.35 -13.02
N ALA A 143 -18.79 -2.22 -12.02
CA ALA A 143 -19.52 -3.48 -12.19
C ALA A 143 -20.96 -3.22 -12.68
N LYS A 144 -21.58 -2.13 -12.21
CA LYS A 144 -22.90 -1.66 -12.65
C LYS A 144 -22.89 -1.10 -14.06
N GLU A 145 -21.99 -0.15 -14.34
CA GLU A 145 -21.88 0.50 -15.65
C GLU A 145 -21.58 -0.49 -16.79
N ARG A 146 -20.73 -1.48 -16.50
CA ARG A 146 -20.32 -2.52 -17.46
C ARG A 146 -21.24 -3.73 -17.49
N HIS A 147 -22.37 -3.70 -16.76
CA HIS A 147 -23.35 -4.79 -16.72
C HIS A 147 -22.72 -6.15 -16.38
N LEU A 148 -21.75 -6.14 -15.45
CA LEU A 148 -21.06 -7.36 -15.00
C LEU A 148 -21.89 -8.12 -13.95
N MET A 149 -22.82 -7.43 -13.31
CA MET A 149 -23.82 -8.02 -12.43
C MET A 149 -24.97 -8.60 -13.27
N THR A 150 -25.51 -9.73 -12.85
CA THR A 150 -26.44 -10.53 -13.66
C THR A 150 -27.92 -10.21 -13.45
N GLY A 151 -28.29 -9.24 -12.60
CA GLY A 151 -29.67 -8.93 -12.26
C GLY A 151 -30.09 -7.46 -12.51
N GLN A 152 -31.40 -7.23 -12.47
CA GLN A 152 -32.01 -5.89 -12.48
C GLN A 152 -32.66 -5.51 -11.14
N ASN A 153 -32.94 -6.46 -10.24
CA ASN A 153 -33.60 -6.23 -8.92
C ASN A 153 -33.30 -7.30 -7.82
N SER A 154 -32.36 -8.21 -8.05
CA SER A 154 -31.73 -9.08 -7.04
C SER A 154 -30.57 -9.80 -7.75
N ASP A 155 -29.41 -9.15 -7.82
CA ASP A 155 -28.28 -9.76 -8.52
C ASP A 155 -27.90 -11.06 -7.81
N ASN A 156 -27.52 -12.08 -8.56
CA ASN A 156 -26.99 -13.30 -7.95
C ASN A 156 -25.46 -13.27 -7.89
N VAL A 157 -24.83 -12.24 -8.44
CA VAL A 157 -23.38 -12.07 -8.56
C VAL A 157 -23.05 -10.60 -8.36
N TRP A 158 -22.25 -10.29 -7.34
CA TRP A 158 -21.80 -8.95 -7.00
C TRP A 158 -20.27 -8.88 -6.96
N PRO A 159 -19.67 -7.71 -7.22
CA PRO A 159 -18.23 -7.56 -7.06
C PRO A 159 -17.81 -7.78 -5.61
N ILE A 160 -16.55 -8.16 -5.44
CA ILE A 160 -15.87 -8.36 -4.16
C ILE A 160 -14.69 -7.41 -4.13
N THR A 161 -14.65 -6.55 -3.11
CA THR A 161 -13.58 -5.56 -2.93
C THR A 161 -12.40 -6.15 -2.20
N ASP A 162 -11.21 -5.63 -2.48
CA ASP A 162 -9.94 -6.15 -1.98
C ASP A 162 -8.96 -5.02 -1.61
N GLY A 163 -7.86 -5.37 -0.97
CA GLY A 163 -6.91 -4.42 -0.40
C GLY A 163 -6.22 -4.93 0.85
N VAL A 164 -5.95 -4.03 1.78
CA VAL A 164 -5.29 -4.31 3.05
C VAL A 164 -6.33 -4.24 4.17
N ALA A 165 -6.31 -5.23 5.07
CA ALA A 165 -7.21 -5.23 6.23
C ALA A 165 -6.75 -4.21 7.26
N ASP A 166 -5.52 -4.33 7.73
CA ASP A 166 -4.88 -3.44 8.68
C ASP A 166 -3.76 -2.60 8.03
N ILE A 167 -4.18 -1.44 7.52
CA ILE A 167 -3.30 -0.51 6.79
C ILE A 167 -2.16 0.03 7.66
N ALA A 168 -2.41 0.28 8.95
CA ALA A 168 -1.37 0.81 9.83
C ALA A 168 -0.25 -0.22 10.02
N SER A 169 -0.63 -1.48 10.28
CA SER A 169 0.32 -2.59 10.38
C SER A 169 1.03 -2.83 9.04
N TYR A 170 0.31 -2.77 7.91
CA TYR A 170 0.92 -2.90 6.59
C TYR A 170 2.02 -1.86 6.34
N LEU A 171 1.75 -0.58 6.63
CA LEU A 171 2.73 0.51 6.47
C LEU A 171 3.93 0.36 7.40
N ALA A 172 3.76 -0.31 8.56
CA ALA A 172 4.83 -0.61 9.49
C ALA A 172 5.65 -1.86 9.12
N THR A 173 5.20 -2.67 8.15
CA THR A 173 5.91 -3.90 7.75
C THR A 173 7.03 -3.61 6.77
N THR A 174 8.14 -4.33 6.95
CA THR A 174 9.26 -4.33 6.01
C THR A 174 9.69 -5.78 5.73
N PRO A 175 9.62 -6.25 4.48
CA PRO A 175 8.98 -5.61 3.32
C PRO A 175 7.45 -5.62 3.38
N LYS A 176 6.82 -4.65 2.71
CA LYS A 176 5.39 -4.64 2.38
C LYS A 176 5.10 -5.65 1.28
N VAL A 177 4.24 -6.62 1.57
CA VAL A 177 3.93 -7.73 0.65
C VAL A 177 2.54 -7.56 0.03
N MET A 178 2.46 -7.76 -1.29
CA MET A 178 1.22 -7.85 -2.06
C MET A 178 1.08 -9.24 -2.69
N ILE A 179 -0.08 -9.86 -2.52
CA ILE A 179 -0.46 -11.12 -3.16
C ILE A 179 -1.47 -10.82 -4.26
N VAL A 180 -1.18 -11.28 -5.48
CA VAL A 180 -2.02 -11.09 -6.66
C VAL A 180 -2.61 -12.42 -7.13
N LEU A 181 -3.94 -12.56 -7.05
CA LEU A 181 -4.70 -13.74 -7.45
C LEU A 181 -5.67 -13.43 -8.60
N LYS A 182 -6.28 -14.49 -9.17
CA LYS A 182 -7.11 -14.38 -10.38
C LYS A 182 -8.47 -13.76 -10.09
N GLU A 183 -9.31 -14.50 -9.40
CA GLU A 183 -10.71 -14.18 -9.16
C GLU A 183 -11.03 -14.59 -7.71
N PRO A 184 -11.76 -13.74 -6.96
CA PRO A 184 -12.24 -14.14 -5.65
C PRO A 184 -13.27 -15.26 -5.82
N TYR A 185 -13.31 -16.18 -4.87
CA TYR A 185 -14.28 -17.25 -4.85
C TYR A 185 -15.43 -16.89 -3.91
N ASP A 186 -16.64 -17.23 -4.33
CA ASP A 186 -17.83 -17.28 -3.50
C ASP A 186 -18.70 -18.46 -3.94
N ASP A 187 -19.93 -18.54 -3.45
CA ASP A 187 -20.88 -19.59 -3.76
C ASP A 187 -21.08 -19.84 -5.27
N THR A 188 -21.71 -20.97 -5.57
CA THR A 188 -22.07 -21.32 -6.95
C THR A 188 -23.51 -21.82 -6.99
N THR A 189 -24.19 -21.58 -8.10
CA THR A 189 -25.53 -22.08 -8.36
C THR A 189 -25.61 -22.76 -9.72
N LYS A 190 -26.78 -23.27 -10.10
CA LYS A 190 -27.03 -23.84 -11.42
C LYS A 190 -27.94 -22.92 -12.23
N ASP A 191 -27.58 -22.68 -13.49
CA ASP A 191 -28.45 -21.99 -14.43
C ASP A 191 -29.59 -22.89 -14.94
N ASN A 192 -30.45 -22.34 -15.79
CA ASN A 192 -31.60 -23.04 -16.39
C ASN A 192 -31.19 -24.25 -17.26
N GLN A 193 -29.91 -24.34 -17.65
CA GLN A 193 -29.34 -25.46 -18.40
C GLN A 193 -28.57 -26.44 -17.49
N GLY A 194 -28.60 -26.24 -16.18
CA GLY A 194 -27.92 -27.08 -15.20
C GLY A 194 -26.41 -26.84 -15.08
N ARG A 195 -25.87 -25.79 -15.73
CA ARG A 195 -24.45 -25.43 -15.67
C ARG A 195 -24.14 -24.73 -14.36
N ILE A 196 -23.00 -25.05 -13.75
CA ILE A 196 -22.53 -24.37 -12.55
C ILE A 196 -22.07 -22.96 -12.92
N ILE A 197 -22.62 -21.96 -12.26
CA ILE A 197 -22.30 -20.55 -12.44
C ILE A 197 -21.94 -19.90 -11.09
N PRO A 198 -21.10 -18.85 -11.07
CA PRO A 198 -20.84 -18.07 -9.86
C PRO A 198 -22.13 -17.53 -9.23
N TYR A 199 -22.12 -17.44 -7.90
CA TYR A 199 -23.21 -16.92 -7.08
C TYR A 199 -22.62 -16.17 -5.87
N GLY A 200 -23.32 -15.17 -5.36
CA GLY A 200 -22.89 -14.37 -4.22
C GLY A 200 -21.99 -13.20 -4.61
N GLY A 201 -21.03 -12.89 -3.76
CA GLY A 201 -20.22 -11.68 -3.76
C GLY A 201 -20.80 -10.61 -2.85
N GLY A 202 -20.39 -9.36 -3.06
CA GLY A 202 -20.96 -8.21 -2.34
C GLY A 202 -20.37 -8.00 -0.95
N TRP A 203 -19.36 -8.77 -0.58
CA TRP A 203 -18.59 -8.63 0.64
C TRP A 203 -17.22 -8.01 0.37
N ASP A 204 -16.61 -7.52 1.44
CA ASP A 204 -15.32 -6.85 1.44
C ASP A 204 -14.24 -7.76 2.04
N PHE A 205 -13.20 -8.08 1.26
CA PHE A 205 -12.15 -9.00 1.67
C PHE A 205 -11.38 -8.51 2.92
N PRO A 206 -10.97 -7.23 3.02
CA PRO A 206 -10.44 -6.65 4.25
C PRO A 206 -11.32 -6.88 5.50
N GLN A 207 -12.64 -6.67 5.40
CA GLN A 207 -13.58 -6.92 6.50
C GLN A 207 -13.68 -8.41 6.85
N LEU A 208 -13.69 -9.30 5.83
CA LEU A 208 -13.70 -10.74 6.04
C LEU A 208 -12.48 -11.20 6.84
N LEU A 209 -11.28 -10.72 6.49
CA LEU A 209 -10.06 -11.05 7.23
C LEU A 209 -10.11 -10.59 8.69
N ARG A 210 -10.64 -9.38 8.95
CA ARG A 210 -10.83 -8.88 10.32
C ARG A 210 -11.78 -9.77 11.14
N ALA A 211 -12.89 -10.20 10.52
CA ALA A 211 -13.83 -11.11 11.17
C ALA A 211 -13.22 -12.49 11.45
N GLN A 212 -12.39 -13.00 10.53
CA GLN A 212 -11.70 -14.28 10.69
C GLN A 212 -10.59 -14.26 11.74
N SER A 213 -9.81 -13.19 11.80
CA SER A 213 -8.84 -12.97 12.88
C SER A 213 -9.53 -12.93 14.24
N ALA A 214 -10.60 -12.13 14.38
CA ALA A 214 -11.38 -12.09 15.63
C ALA A 214 -11.94 -13.47 16.05
N ALA A 215 -12.33 -14.30 15.07
CA ALA A 215 -12.82 -15.65 15.31
C ALA A 215 -11.71 -16.71 15.43
N HIS A 216 -10.46 -16.37 15.13
CA HIS A 216 -9.32 -17.31 15.05
C HIS A 216 -9.56 -18.47 14.06
N VAL A 217 -10.18 -18.19 12.90
CA VAL A 217 -10.58 -19.21 11.91
C VAL A 217 -10.05 -18.91 10.51
N TRP A 218 -9.22 -19.82 9.99
CA TRP A 218 -8.55 -19.68 8.68
C TRP A 218 -8.83 -20.90 7.78
N PRO A 219 -10.04 -21.02 7.20
CA PRO A 219 -10.49 -22.26 6.57
C PRO A 219 -9.97 -22.42 5.13
N ASN A 220 -9.61 -21.32 4.49
CA ASN A 220 -9.23 -21.31 3.10
C ASN A 220 -7.80 -21.83 2.92
N ARG A 221 -7.65 -22.85 2.07
CA ARG A 221 -6.37 -23.48 1.75
C ARG A 221 -5.35 -22.48 1.23
N THR A 222 -5.71 -21.63 0.26
CA THR A 222 -4.82 -20.61 -0.31
C THR A 222 -4.28 -19.69 0.78
N TRP A 223 -5.17 -19.19 1.65
CA TRP A 223 -4.79 -18.30 2.75
C TRP A 223 -3.81 -18.98 3.70
N GLN A 224 -4.06 -20.23 4.10
CA GLN A 224 -3.15 -20.99 4.95
C GLN A 224 -1.72 -21.07 4.38
N ARG A 225 -1.54 -21.22 3.05
CA ARG A 225 -0.19 -21.33 2.47
C ARG A 225 0.53 -20.00 2.52
N VAL A 226 -0.19 -18.90 2.26
CA VAL A 226 0.34 -17.55 2.43
C VAL A 226 0.66 -17.28 3.90
N ILE A 227 -0.19 -17.69 4.84
CA ILE A 227 0.05 -17.59 6.29
C ILE A 227 1.41 -18.20 6.65
N TYR A 228 1.65 -19.47 6.28
CA TYR A 228 2.93 -20.12 6.57
C TYR A 228 4.12 -19.39 5.91
N ALA A 229 3.98 -18.92 4.68
CA ALA A 229 5.07 -18.21 4.00
C ALA A 229 5.42 -16.88 4.68
N ILE A 230 4.43 -16.04 4.98
CA ILE A 230 4.67 -14.72 5.58
C ILE A 230 5.05 -14.84 7.06
N TYR A 231 4.34 -15.68 7.83
CA TYR A 231 4.68 -15.92 9.23
C TYR A 231 6.08 -16.54 9.36
N GLY A 232 6.39 -17.55 8.54
CA GLY A 232 7.70 -18.21 8.53
C GLY A 232 8.82 -17.23 8.25
N PHE A 233 8.67 -16.38 7.23
CA PHE A 233 9.61 -15.31 6.94
C PHE A 233 9.80 -14.35 8.13
N ARG A 234 8.70 -13.82 8.70
CA ARG A 234 8.76 -12.85 9.82
C ARG A 234 9.36 -13.43 11.11
N ASN A 235 9.28 -14.74 11.29
CA ASN A 235 9.75 -15.43 12.50
C ASN A 235 11.04 -16.24 12.26
N GLY A 236 11.65 -16.17 11.07
CA GLY A 236 12.86 -16.93 10.74
C GLY A 236 12.68 -18.45 10.80
N LYS A 237 11.51 -18.95 10.36
CA LYS A 237 11.14 -20.37 10.38
C LYS A 237 10.77 -20.87 8.99
N HIS A 238 11.22 -22.07 8.65
CA HIS A 238 10.72 -22.84 7.53
C HIS A 238 9.47 -23.65 7.89
N TYR A 239 8.78 -24.17 6.87
CA TYR A 239 7.49 -24.84 6.99
C TYR A 239 7.43 -25.90 8.10
N ASN A 240 8.44 -26.77 8.18
CA ASN A 240 8.46 -27.89 9.14
C ASN A 240 8.80 -27.45 10.58
N GLU A 241 9.15 -26.17 10.80
CA GLU A 241 9.47 -25.59 12.11
C GLU A 241 8.28 -24.84 12.73
N MET A 242 7.18 -24.69 11.97
CA MET A 242 5.95 -24.03 12.41
C MET A 242 4.91 -25.06 12.88
N ASP A 243 4.06 -24.68 13.84
CA ASP A 243 2.92 -25.51 14.25
C ASP A 243 1.79 -25.40 13.21
N TYR A 244 0.78 -26.26 13.32
CA TYR A 244 -0.42 -26.15 12.52
C TYR A 244 -1.22 -24.90 12.91
N ILE A 245 -1.73 -24.15 11.94
CA ILE A 245 -2.58 -22.95 12.16
C ILE A 245 -3.79 -23.24 13.09
N ARG A 246 -4.32 -24.47 13.12
CA ARG A 246 -5.40 -24.83 14.05
C ARG A 246 -4.97 -24.91 15.52
N ASN A 247 -3.67 -25.08 15.77
CA ASN A 247 -3.05 -25.13 17.09
C ASN A 247 -2.50 -23.75 17.48
N ASP A 248 -2.05 -22.97 16.51
CA ASP A 248 -1.58 -21.59 16.65
C ASP A 248 -2.31 -20.67 15.64
N PRO A 249 -3.55 -20.26 15.94
CA PRO A 249 -4.37 -19.50 14.99
C PRO A 249 -3.93 -18.04 14.84
N GLU A 250 -3.14 -17.50 15.78
CA GLU A 250 -2.57 -16.14 15.69
C GLU A 250 -1.60 -16.02 14.52
N MET A 251 -1.02 -17.14 14.06
CA MET A 251 -0.23 -17.16 12.82
C MET A 251 -0.95 -16.49 11.65
N GLY A 252 -2.29 -16.61 11.60
CA GLY A 252 -3.07 -16.07 10.49
C GLY A 252 -3.22 -14.55 10.47
N ASP A 253 -2.87 -13.85 11.55
CA ASP A 253 -2.96 -12.38 11.61
C ASP A 253 -2.02 -11.68 10.64
N VAL A 254 -0.98 -12.38 10.14
CA VAL A 254 -0.14 -11.90 9.02
C VAL A 254 -0.95 -11.61 7.75
N LEU A 255 -2.18 -12.11 7.63
CA LEU A 255 -3.05 -11.74 6.51
C LEU A 255 -3.62 -10.34 6.62
N LEU A 256 -3.76 -9.81 7.85
CA LEU A 256 -4.35 -8.49 8.06
C LEU A 256 -3.48 -7.39 7.45
N ASP A 257 -2.16 -7.52 7.59
CA ASP A 257 -1.16 -6.58 7.10
C ASP A 257 -0.46 -7.07 5.83
N THR A 258 -1.09 -7.98 5.09
CA THR A 258 -0.69 -8.36 3.73
C THR A 258 -1.69 -7.75 2.74
N CYS A 259 -1.21 -7.13 1.67
CA CYS A 259 -2.07 -6.58 0.63
C CYS A 259 -2.59 -7.72 -0.28
N TRP A 260 -3.91 -7.82 -0.43
CA TRP A 260 -4.54 -8.85 -1.27
C TRP A 260 -5.25 -8.21 -2.44
N ILE A 261 -4.92 -8.64 -3.65
CA ILE A 261 -5.50 -8.11 -4.89
C ILE A 261 -5.92 -9.27 -5.78
N ASN A 262 -7.18 -9.28 -6.20
CA ASN A 262 -7.66 -10.12 -7.28
C ASN A 262 -7.69 -9.32 -8.59
N LEU A 263 -7.25 -9.92 -9.68
CA LEU A 263 -7.28 -9.28 -11.00
C LEU A 263 -8.72 -9.07 -11.48
N SER A 264 -9.57 -10.08 -11.36
CA SER A 264 -11.02 -9.91 -11.47
C SER A 264 -11.59 -9.50 -10.12
N LYS A 265 -12.49 -8.51 -10.11
CA LYS A 265 -13.28 -8.16 -8.92
C LYS A 265 -14.61 -8.91 -8.86
N MET A 266 -14.89 -9.77 -9.84
CA MET A 266 -16.12 -10.57 -9.90
C MET A 266 -15.85 -12.00 -9.42
N PRO A 267 -16.82 -12.65 -8.73
CA PRO A 267 -16.67 -14.01 -8.25
C PRO A 267 -16.45 -15.01 -9.39
N GLY A 268 -15.54 -15.94 -9.15
CA GLY A 268 -15.10 -16.96 -10.10
C GLY A 268 -15.51 -18.39 -9.75
N LEU A 269 -15.30 -19.31 -10.68
CA LEU A 269 -15.44 -20.75 -10.43
C LEU A 269 -14.13 -21.34 -9.86
N THR A 270 -14.22 -22.34 -8.98
CA THR A 270 -13.04 -23.00 -8.36
C THR A 270 -12.09 -23.68 -9.34
N SER A 271 -12.51 -23.92 -10.58
CA SER A 271 -11.72 -24.58 -11.62
C SER A 271 -12.00 -23.94 -12.98
N SER A 272 -11.32 -22.85 -13.28
CA SER A 272 -11.41 -22.18 -14.59
C SER A 272 -10.27 -22.67 -15.50
N SER A 273 -10.54 -23.72 -16.30
CA SER A 273 -9.74 -24.06 -17.50
C SER A 273 -9.96 -23.08 -18.66
N ASP A 274 -10.98 -22.23 -18.54
CA ASP A 274 -11.39 -21.31 -19.58
C ASP A 274 -10.59 -20.01 -19.51
N ASN A 275 -9.90 -19.66 -20.60
CA ASN A 275 -9.19 -18.39 -20.81
C ASN A 275 -10.11 -17.14 -20.77
N LYS A 276 -11.41 -17.26 -20.43
CA LYS A 276 -12.39 -16.17 -20.44
C LYS A 276 -12.09 -15.07 -19.42
N TRP A 277 -11.45 -15.40 -18.29
CA TRP A 277 -11.07 -14.41 -17.27
C TRP A 277 -9.92 -13.49 -17.70
N LYS A 278 -9.10 -13.91 -18.69
CA LYS A 278 -7.97 -13.10 -19.18
C LYS A 278 -8.46 -11.79 -19.82
N ASN A 279 -9.49 -11.87 -20.67
CA ASN A 279 -10.11 -10.69 -21.26
C ASN A 279 -10.83 -9.84 -20.20
N ALA A 280 -11.44 -10.48 -19.19
CA ALA A 280 -12.18 -9.75 -18.15
C ALA A 280 -11.29 -8.81 -17.33
N PHE A 281 -10.02 -9.15 -17.09
CA PHE A 281 -9.06 -8.27 -16.43
C PHE A 281 -8.71 -7.06 -17.31
N ASP A 282 -8.26 -7.31 -18.55
CA ASP A 282 -7.82 -6.24 -19.44
C ASP A 282 -8.97 -5.29 -19.82
N ASP A 283 -10.20 -5.80 -19.95
CA ASP A 283 -11.35 -5.01 -20.38
C ASP A 283 -11.98 -4.16 -19.25
N ASN A 284 -11.77 -4.54 -17.98
CA ASN A 284 -12.53 -3.99 -16.85
C ASN A 284 -11.70 -3.54 -15.65
N TRP A 285 -10.51 -4.09 -15.40
CA TRP A 285 -9.88 -3.97 -14.08
C TRP A 285 -8.39 -3.57 -14.09
N ASN A 286 -7.76 -3.49 -15.26
CA ASN A 286 -6.31 -3.24 -15.36
C ASN A 286 -5.88 -1.87 -14.80
N ASP A 287 -6.62 -0.81 -15.06
CA ASP A 287 -6.37 0.54 -14.52
C ASP A 287 -6.56 0.58 -12.99
N ILE A 288 -7.59 -0.10 -12.47
CA ILE A 288 -7.79 -0.26 -11.02
C ILE A 288 -6.62 -1.03 -10.42
N PHE A 289 -6.14 -2.10 -11.06
CA PHE A 289 -4.98 -2.85 -10.59
C PHE A 289 -3.71 -2.00 -10.55
N VAL A 290 -3.42 -1.24 -11.62
CA VAL A 290 -2.27 -0.32 -11.68
C VAL A 290 -2.37 0.73 -10.56
N GLU A 291 -3.55 1.26 -10.32
CA GLU A 291 -3.80 2.20 -9.23
C GLU A 291 -3.59 1.57 -7.86
N GLN A 292 -4.07 0.34 -7.63
CA GLN A 292 -3.82 -0.41 -6.40
C GLN A 292 -2.33 -0.65 -6.18
N VAL A 293 -1.57 -1.03 -7.22
CA VAL A 293 -0.10 -1.20 -7.13
C VAL A 293 0.60 0.11 -6.76
N LYS A 294 0.10 1.26 -7.24
CA LYS A 294 0.62 2.58 -6.85
C LYS A 294 0.24 2.94 -5.41
N LEU A 295 -1.02 2.74 -5.05
CA LEU A 295 -1.57 3.08 -3.73
C LEU A 295 -0.83 2.33 -2.63
N TYR A 296 -0.75 1.01 -2.72
CA TYR A 296 -0.16 0.19 -1.67
C TYR A 296 1.37 0.20 -1.70
N ASN A 297 1.97 0.56 -2.85
CA ASN A 297 3.42 0.66 -3.03
C ASN A 297 4.21 -0.54 -2.43
N PRO A 298 3.91 -1.78 -2.84
CA PRO A 298 4.54 -2.95 -2.24
C PRO A 298 6.03 -3.05 -2.60
N ASP A 299 6.81 -3.55 -1.64
CA ASP A 299 8.22 -3.89 -1.85
C ASP A 299 8.36 -5.29 -2.48
N VAL A 300 7.39 -6.18 -2.20
CA VAL A 300 7.30 -7.53 -2.78
C VAL A 300 5.92 -7.76 -3.39
N ILE A 301 5.87 -8.25 -4.63
CA ILE A 301 4.63 -8.68 -5.30
C ILE A 301 4.72 -10.17 -5.61
N ILE A 302 3.77 -10.96 -5.11
CA ILE A 302 3.68 -12.41 -5.32
C ILE A 302 2.46 -12.72 -6.19
N PHE A 303 2.71 -13.16 -7.42
CA PHE A 303 1.67 -13.60 -8.35
C PHE A 303 1.41 -15.09 -8.16
N GLY A 304 0.19 -15.46 -7.77
CA GLY A 304 -0.25 -16.85 -7.66
C GLY A 304 -0.84 -17.39 -8.97
N GLY A 305 0.02 -17.69 -9.95
CA GLY A 305 -0.42 -18.18 -11.26
C GLY A 305 -1.09 -17.10 -12.13
N THR A 306 -0.73 -15.83 -11.91
CA THR A 306 -1.31 -14.62 -12.53
C THR A 306 -0.26 -13.76 -13.25
N PHE A 307 1.02 -14.12 -13.17
CA PHE A 307 2.12 -13.31 -13.67
C PHE A 307 2.04 -13.03 -15.17
N ASP A 308 1.73 -14.06 -15.98
CA ASP A 308 1.64 -13.91 -17.45
C ASP A 308 0.60 -12.88 -17.90
N LEU A 309 -0.39 -12.56 -17.05
CA LEU A 309 -1.42 -11.59 -17.37
C LEU A 309 -1.09 -10.20 -16.84
N ALA A 310 -0.60 -10.10 -15.61
CA ALA A 310 -0.46 -8.83 -14.91
C ALA A 310 0.99 -8.36 -14.70
N GLY A 311 1.99 -9.19 -15.04
CA GLY A 311 3.40 -8.91 -14.83
C GLY A 311 3.88 -7.65 -15.57
N SER A 312 3.42 -7.43 -16.80
CA SER A 312 3.77 -6.26 -17.61
C SER A 312 3.28 -4.93 -17.02
N TYR A 313 2.30 -4.95 -16.10
CA TYR A 313 1.78 -3.74 -15.45
C TYR A 313 2.61 -3.32 -14.22
N VAL A 314 3.50 -4.20 -13.74
CA VAL A 314 4.33 -3.95 -12.55
C VAL A 314 5.83 -3.89 -12.86
N MET A 315 6.23 -4.24 -14.08
CA MET A 315 7.61 -4.18 -14.55
C MET A 315 7.67 -4.01 -16.08
N ASP A 316 8.64 -3.24 -16.55
CA ASP A 316 8.91 -3.09 -17.98
C ASP A 316 9.53 -4.39 -18.55
N ASN A 317 9.25 -4.70 -19.82
CA ASN A 317 9.76 -5.87 -20.54
C ASN A 317 11.30 -5.94 -20.67
N GLN A 318 12.05 -4.99 -20.11
CA GLN A 318 13.50 -4.83 -20.29
C GLN A 318 14.37 -5.34 -19.13
N ILE A 319 13.88 -6.22 -18.25
CA ILE A 319 14.73 -6.72 -17.15
C ILE A 319 14.95 -8.24 -17.19
N ASN A 320 16.24 -8.59 -16.99
CA ASN A 320 16.74 -9.93 -16.73
C ASN A 320 16.12 -10.50 -15.44
N GLY A 321 15.03 -11.25 -15.57
CA GLY A 321 14.55 -12.12 -14.49
C GLY A 321 15.58 -13.20 -14.19
N GLU A 322 15.85 -13.46 -12.92
CA GLU A 322 16.65 -14.59 -12.49
C GLU A 322 15.69 -15.74 -12.16
N ILE A 323 15.76 -16.83 -12.92
CA ILE A 323 15.05 -18.06 -12.52
C ILE A 323 15.80 -18.62 -11.32
N VAL A 324 15.29 -18.36 -10.11
CA VAL A 324 15.90 -18.87 -8.87
C VAL A 324 15.75 -20.38 -8.79
N TRP A 325 14.63 -20.94 -9.26
CA TRP A 325 14.47 -22.39 -9.36
C TRP A 325 13.29 -22.79 -10.26
N SER A 326 13.49 -23.81 -11.10
CA SER A 326 12.42 -24.56 -11.75
C SER A 326 12.61 -26.04 -11.45
N GLY A 327 11.59 -26.68 -10.90
CA GLY A 327 11.59 -28.12 -10.69
C GLY A 327 10.28 -28.73 -11.16
N ASP A 328 10.42 -29.89 -11.78
CA ASP A 328 9.37 -30.78 -12.30
C ASP A 328 8.02 -30.10 -12.60
N ARG A 329 7.95 -29.51 -13.80
CA ARG A 329 6.78 -29.25 -14.67
C ARG A 329 5.48 -28.65 -14.09
N GLN A 330 5.34 -28.44 -12.78
CA GLN A 330 4.11 -27.96 -12.11
C GLN A 330 4.34 -26.93 -11.00
N LEU A 331 5.56 -26.80 -10.46
CA LEU A 331 5.87 -25.86 -9.37
C LEU A 331 7.13 -25.05 -9.73
N SER A 332 6.92 -23.90 -10.38
CA SER A 332 7.99 -22.93 -10.65
C SER A 332 7.82 -21.69 -9.78
N LEU A 333 8.95 -21.13 -9.34
CA LEU A 333 9.04 -19.79 -8.76
C LEU A 333 10.08 -19.00 -9.56
N THR A 334 9.64 -18.02 -10.33
CA THR A 334 10.55 -17.12 -11.04
C THR A 334 10.66 -15.80 -10.26
N LYS A 335 11.89 -15.35 -10.04
CA LYS A 335 12.19 -14.10 -9.35
C LYS A 335 12.55 -13.04 -10.37
N TYR A 336 11.90 -11.90 -10.27
CA TYR A 336 12.27 -10.70 -11.01
C TYR A 336 12.65 -9.63 -10.00
N ARG A 337 13.66 -8.84 -10.35
CA ARG A 337 13.97 -7.60 -9.65
C ARG A 337 13.64 -6.47 -10.59
N HIS A 338 12.79 -5.54 -10.16
CA HIS A 338 12.46 -4.36 -10.95
C HIS A 338 12.57 -3.14 -10.05
N LYS A 339 13.59 -2.30 -10.31
CA LYS A 339 13.98 -1.22 -9.40
C LYS A 339 14.24 -1.81 -8.00
N ASP A 340 13.63 -1.24 -6.96
CA ASP A 340 13.78 -1.67 -5.58
C ASP A 340 12.74 -2.74 -5.17
N ARG A 341 12.01 -3.33 -6.13
CA ARG A 341 10.96 -4.33 -5.85
C ARG A 341 11.39 -5.74 -6.19
N LEU A 342 10.94 -6.69 -5.36
CA LEU A 342 10.94 -8.12 -5.65
C LEU A 342 9.60 -8.53 -6.27
N ILE A 343 9.64 -9.22 -7.40
CA ILE A 343 8.45 -9.78 -8.03
C ILE A 343 8.61 -11.30 -8.14
N LEU A 344 7.64 -12.04 -7.62
CA LEU A 344 7.62 -13.50 -7.59
C LEU A 344 6.50 -14.03 -8.47
N ALA A 345 6.85 -14.71 -9.55
CA ALA A 345 5.91 -15.48 -10.36
C ALA A 345 5.84 -16.91 -9.81
N ALA A 346 4.89 -17.16 -8.91
CA ALA A 346 4.73 -18.43 -8.22
C ALA A 346 3.57 -19.25 -8.81
N ALA A 347 3.63 -20.57 -8.63
CA ALA A 347 2.43 -21.40 -8.75
C ALA A 347 1.35 -20.94 -7.75
N HIS A 348 0.07 -21.19 -8.07
CA HIS A 348 -1.05 -20.77 -7.23
C HIS A 348 -0.93 -21.39 -5.80
N PRO A 349 -1.09 -20.60 -4.71
CA PRO A 349 -0.93 -21.07 -3.32
C PRO A 349 -1.89 -22.21 -2.91
N GLY A 350 -2.98 -22.40 -3.64
CA GLY A 350 -3.95 -23.50 -3.45
C GLY A 350 -3.44 -24.92 -3.78
N ILE A 351 -2.14 -25.11 -4.01
CA ILE A 351 -1.51 -26.41 -4.30
C ILE A 351 -1.80 -27.47 -3.22
N ARG A 352 -1.82 -28.74 -3.64
CA ARG A 352 -2.15 -29.89 -2.77
C ARG A 352 -0.95 -30.74 -2.37
N HIS A 353 0.15 -30.62 -3.11
CA HIS A 353 1.38 -31.40 -2.92
C HIS A 353 2.57 -30.44 -2.82
N ASN A 354 3.67 -30.86 -2.18
CA ASN A 354 4.89 -30.08 -2.00
C ASN A 354 4.62 -28.68 -1.38
N VAL A 355 3.79 -28.66 -0.34
CA VAL A 355 3.40 -27.43 0.36
C VAL A 355 4.61 -26.81 1.06
N ASP A 356 5.43 -27.64 1.71
CA ASP A 356 6.69 -27.27 2.32
C ASP A 356 7.62 -26.59 1.31
N PHE A 357 7.76 -27.18 0.12
CA PHE A 357 8.57 -26.63 -0.95
C PHE A 357 8.10 -25.24 -1.38
N TRP A 358 6.80 -25.06 -1.65
CA TRP A 358 6.25 -23.77 -2.05
C TRP A 358 6.44 -22.71 -0.96
N VAL A 359 6.12 -23.05 0.29
CA VAL A 359 6.26 -22.14 1.42
C VAL A 359 7.72 -21.72 1.61
N ASN A 360 8.64 -22.68 1.65
CA ASN A 360 10.06 -22.42 1.86
C ASN A 360 10.66 -21.59 0.72
N SER A 361 10.24 -21.84 -0.53
CA SER A 361 10.72 -21.07 -1.69
C SER A 361 10.36 -19.59 -1.59
N ILE A 362 9.16 -19.26 -1.10
CA ILE A 362 8.76 -17.86 -0.85
C ILE A 362 9.58 -17.27 0.30
N ILE A 363 9.74 -18.00 1.41
CA ILE A 363 10.54 -17.56 2.56
C ILE A 363 11.97 -17.24 2.15
N ASP A 364 12.62 -18.11 1.39
CA ASP A 364 14.00 -17.93 0.92
C ASP A 364 14.13 -16.70 0.03
N ALA A 365 13.16 -16.50 -0.90
CA ALA A 365 13.16 -15.33 -1.77
C ALA A 365 13.00 -14.02 -0.99
N LEU A 366 12.17 -14.01 0.06
CA LEU A 366 11.98 -12.86 0.95
C LEU A 366 13.21 -12.58 1.82
N ASN A 367 13.84 -13.63 2.36
CA ASN A 367 15.10 -13.54 3.11
C ASN A 367 16.22 -12.95 2.24
N ASP A 368 16.37 -13.43 1.01
CA ASP A 368 17.38 -12.92 0.09
C ASP A 368 17.13 -11.49 -0.35
N PHE A 369 15.87 -11.08 -0.49
CA PHE A 369 15.53 -9.69 -0.76
C PHE A 369 15.88 -8.78 0.43
N SER A 370 15.56 -9.21 1.66
CA SER A 370 15.81 -8.45 2.87
C SER A 370 17.31 -8.26 3.18
N LYS A 371 18.19 -9.13 2.68
CA LYS A 371 19.66 -8.94 2.75
C LYS A 371 20.18 -7.85 1.81
N SER A 372 19.37 -7.45 0.82
CA SER A 372 19.80 -6.60 -0.31
C SER A 372 19.17 -5.20 -0.32
N VAL A 373 18.31 -4.90 0.66
CA VAL A 373 17.59 -3.63 0.82
C VAL A 373 18.12 -2.89 2.03
#